data_AF-A0A8S2X4Y1-F1
#
_entry.id   AF-A0A8S2X4Y1-F1
#
_cell.length_a   1.000
_cell.length_b   1.000
_cell.length_c   1.000
_cell.angle_alpha   90.00
_cell.angle_beta   90.00
_cell.angle_gamma   90.00
#
_symmetry.space_group_name_H-M   'P 1'
#
loop_
_entity.id
_entity.type
_entity.pdbx_description
1 polymer ?
#
loop_
_entity_poly.entity_id
_entity_poly.type
_entity_poly.pdbx_seq_one_letter_code
_entity_poly.pdbx_strand_id
1 'polypeptide(L)' 'GMGTQAVELYREMPNNLRDHVSQICVLNACSHAGLLHEARNIFNEISLKTESIITTMV' A
#
# COMPACT_ATOMS: atom_id res chain seq x y z
N GLY A 1 3.65 -14.27 -10.41
CA GLY A 1 2.32 -13.62 -10.54
C GLY A 1 2.46 -12.28 -11.25
N MET A 2 1.44 -11.42 -11.20
CA MET A 2 1.45 -10.05 -11.78
C MET A 2 1.74 -8.98 -10.72
N GLY A 3 2.77 -9.20 -9.89
CA GLY A 3 3.07 -8.35 -8.74
C GLY A 3 3.40 -6.91 -9.15
N THR A 4 4.24 -6.74 -10.18
CA THR A 4 4.64 -5.42 -10.67
C THR A 4 3.44 -4.64 -11.18
N GLN A 5 2.57 -5.26 -12.00
CA GLN A 5 1.36 -4.59 -12.49
C GLN A 5 0.39 -4.25 -11.36
N ALA A 6 0.28 -5.10 -10.33
CA ALA A 6 -0.56 -4.80 -9.16
C ALA A 6 -0.03 -3.57 -8.39
N VAL A 7 1.29 -3.42 -8.28
CA VAL A 7 1.92 -2.24 -7.66
C VAL A 7 1.69 -0.98 -8.50
N GLU A 8 1.85 -1.06 -9.81
CA GLU A 8 1.59 0.05 -10.73
C GLU A 8 0.14 0.53 -10.63
N LEU A 9 -0.83 -0.39 -10.78
CA LEU A 9 -2.26 -0.07 -10.65
C LEU A 9 -2.59 0.53 -9.29
N TYR A 10 -2.06 -0.03 -8.20
CA TYR A 10 -2.26 0.53 -6.85
C TYR A 10 -1.72 1.97 -6.74
N ARG A 11 -0.57 2.26 -7.38
CA ARG A 11 0.03 3.60 -7.40
C ARG A 11 -0.71 4.60 -8.30
N GLU A 12 -1.45 4.12 -9.29
CA GLU A 12 -2.33 4.97 -10.11
C GLU A 12 -3.65 5.30 -9.40
N MET A 13 -4.09 4.47 -8.45
CA MET A 13 -5.31 4.73 -7.69
C MET A 13 -5.21 6.05 -6.92
N PRO A 14 -6.26 6.90 -6.93
CA PRO A 14 -6.33 8.09 -6.09
C PRO A 14 -6.14 7.76 -4.61
N ASN A 15 -5.39 8.60 -3.89
CA ASN A 15 -5.03 8.35 -2.49
C ASN A 15 -6.24 8.17 -1.55
N ASN A 16 -7.37 8.79 -1.86
CA ASN A 16 -8.63 8.69 -1.13
C ASN A 16 -9.43 7.42 -1.43
N LEU A 17 -9.07 6.68 -2.48
CA LEU A 17 -9.69 5.39 -2.85
C LEU A 17 -8.81 4.19 -2.46
N ARG A 18 -7.58 4.41 -2.00
CA ARG A 18 -6.69 3.37 -1.47
C ARG A 18 -7.10 3.02 -0.04
N ASP A 19 -8.03 2.08 0.08
CA ASP A 19 -8.50 1.55 1.37
C ASP A 19 -7.69 0.33 1.84
N HIS A 20 -8.07 -0.22 2.99
CA HIS A 20 -7.45 -1.41 3.56
C HIS A 20 -7.48 -2.64 2.63
N VAL A 21 -8.51 -2.79 1.79
CA VAL A 21 -8.61 -3.93 0.85
C VAL A 21 -7.56 -3.81 -0.24
N SER A 22 -7.49 -2.64 -0.90
CA SER A 22 -6.50 -2.38 -1.95
C SER A 22 -5.06 -2.53 -1.44
N GLN A 23 -4.80 -2.12 -0.20
CA GLN A 23 -3.53 -2.27 0.50
C GLN A 23 -3.15 -3.74 0.73
N ILE A 24 -4.08 -4.56 1.25
CA ILE A 24 -3.85 -6.00 1.46
C ILE A 24 -3.63 -6.71 0.12
N CYS A 25 -4.42 -6.38 -0.90
CA CYS A 25 -4.29 -6.95 -2.24
C CYS A 25 -2.91 -6.71 -2.83
N VAL A 26 -2.39 -5.47 -2.79
CA VAL A 26 -1.07 -5.16 -3.35
C VAL A 26 0.06 -5.80 -2.54
N LEU A 27 -0.06 -5.89 -1.20
CA LEU A 27 0.94 -6.55 -0.36
C LEU A 27 0.98 -8.08 -0.62
N ASN A 28 -0.17 -8.72 -0.79
CA ASN A 28 -0.24 -10.13 -1.18
C ASN A 28 0.37 -10.36 -2.57
N ALA A 29 0.09 -9.48 -3.52
CA ALA A 29 0.70 -9.55 -4.85
C ALA A 29 2.23 -9.43 -4.77
N CYS A 30 2.76 -8.55 -3.92
CA CYS A 30 4.20 -8.44 -3.68
C CYS A 30 4.78 -9.72 -3.06
N SER A 31 4.10 -10.32 -2.08
CA SER A 31 4.52 -11.59 -1.45
C SER A 31 4.68 -12.71 -2.47
N HIS A 32 3.70 -12.87 -3.37
CA HIS A 32 3.76 -13.88 -4.44
C HIS A 32 4.77 -13.58 -5.55
N ALA A 33 5.21 -12.32 -5.70
CA ALA A 33 6.13 -11.90 -6.75
C ALA A 33 7.57 -11.66 -6.27
N GLY A 34 7.84 -11.76 -4.97
CA GLY A 34 9.16 -11.49 -4.39
C GLY A 34 9.54 -10.01 -4.36
N LEU A 35 8.55 -9.11 -4.41
CA LEU A 35 8.74 -7.65 -4.48
C LEU A 35 8.86 -7.04 -3.07
N LEU A 36 9.91 -7.42 -2.35
CA LEU A 36 10.09 -7.06 -0.94
C LEU A 36 10.25 -5.55 -0.75
N HIS A 37 10.96 -4.89 -1.67
CA HIS A 37 11.25 -3.47 -1.58
C HIS A 37 9.96 -2.65 -1.76
N GLU A 38 9.15 -3.01 -2.74
CA GLU A 38 7.85 -2.42 -3.06
C GLU A 38 6.88 -2.65 -1.91
N ALA A 39 6.81 -3.86 -1.37
CA ALA A 39 6.00 -4.18 -0.19
C ALA A 39 6.37 -3.30 1.00
N ARG A 40 7.67 -3.11 1.27
CA ARG A 40 8.14 -2.28 2.38
C ARG A 40 7.77 -0.82 2.19
N ASN A 41 7.92 -0.29 0.98
CA ASN A 41 7.56 1.10 0.66
C ASN A 41 6.06 1.32 0.85
N ILE A 42 5.23 0.43 0.30
CA ILE A 42 3.76 0.49 0.45
C ILE A 42 3.36 0.38 1.92
N PHE A 43 3.97 -0.54 2.67
CA PHE A 43 3.69 -0.68 4.11
C PHE A 43 4.00 0.61 4.88
N ASN A 44 5.13 1.25 4.60
CA ASN A 44 5.50 2.52 5.24
C ASN A 44 4.50 3.64 4.88
N GLU A 45 4.06 3.74 3.63
CA GLU A 45 3.02 4.71 3.20
C GLU A 45 1.71 4.52 3.97
N ILE A 46 1.31 3.26 4.23
CA ILE A 46 0.13 2.92 5.01
C ILE A 46 0.31 3.32 6.48
N SER A 47 1.45 3.00 7.09
CA SER A 47 1.74 3.35 8.49
C SER A 47 1.75 4.86 8.73
N LEU A 48 2.31 5.65 7.80
CA LEU A 48 2.32 7.11 7.88
C LEU A 48 0.92 7.73 7.79
N LYS A 49 -0.03 7.09 7.06
CA LYS A 49 -1.42 7.55 7.03
C LYS A 49 -2.14 7.39 8.37
N THR A 50 -1.79 6.36 9.15
CA THR A 50 -2.41 6.09 10.46
C THR A 50 -1.95 7.09 11.53
N GLU A 51 -0.73 7.62 11.44
CA GLU A 51 -0.20 8.63 12.36
C GLU A 51 -0.84 10.02 12.19
N SER A 52 -1.33 10.34 10.98
CA SER A 52 -1.95 11.65 10.71
C SER A 52 -3.31 11.85 11.42
N ILE A 53 -4.03 10.77 11.77
CA ILE A 53 -5.31 10.87 12.49
C ILE A 53 -5.07 11.20 13.97
N ILE A 54 -4.00 10.66 14.57
CA ILE A 54 -3.71 10.84 16.00
C ILE A 54 -3.16 12.24 16.31
N THR A 55 -2.37 12.86 15.42
CA THR A 55 -1.84 14.23 15.63
C THR A 55 -2.90 15.33 15.52
N THR A 56 -4.04 15.09 14.87
CA THR A 56 -5.14 16.07 14.81
C THR A 56 -6.03 16.05 16.07
N MET A 57 -5.83 15.05 16.95
CA MET A 57 -6.61 14.84 18.18
C MET A 57 -5.84 15.14 19.48
N VAL A 58 -4.63 15.70 19.39
CA VAL A 58 -3.87 16.20 20.56
C VAL A 58 -3.68 17.71 20.50
#